data_AF-A0A316HY07-F1
#
_entry.id   AF-A0A316HY07-F1
#
_cell.length_a   1.000
_cell.length_b   1.000
_cell.length_c   1.000
_cell.angle_alpha   90.00
_cell.angle_beta   90.00
_cell.angle_gamma   90.00
#
_symmetry.space_group_name_H-M   'P 1'
#
loop_
_entity.id
_entity.type
_entity.pdbx_description
1 polymer ?
#
loop_
_entity_poly.entity_id
_entity_poly.type
_entity_poly.pdbx_seq_one_letter_code
_entity_poly.pdbx_strand_id
1 'polypeptide(L)'
;MVIGGELPVGERVIAMSHQLGTGRGTWADVVVLPVGAVVRAPESVSLVEAATLPLAGLTALQTLDWLEVGAGERLLVAGAAGAVGGIAVQVAAARGVRVDALVSREGQQVPGAELVTTDPRALTGYDAVFDTYGAFVLGAVVEGGRYASIASQAGVVPEVDGVRTANIQVREDGAGLGELVRLVDDGVVGLRVDSTFAIRDVRAAHDRFGQRGLSGKVAMVF
;
A
#
# COMPACT_ATOMS: atom_id res chain seq x y z
N MET A 1 12.66 13.23 15.24
CA MET A 1 12.96 11.81 14.93
C MET A 1 13.41 11.12 16.20
N VAL A 2 12.56 10.29 16.82
CA VAL A 2 13.00 9.36 17.86
C VAL A 2 12.68 7.98 17.34
N ILE A 3 13.66 7.37 16.69
CA ILE A 3 13.69 5.93 16.42
C ILE A 3 14.40 5.33 17.64
N GLY A 4 13.66 4.62 18.51
CA GLY A 4 14.23 3.85 19.61
C GLY A 4 14.20 4.47 21.02
N GLY A 5 13.35 5.47 21.30
CA GLY A 5 13.07 5.92 22.67
C GLY A 5 11.79 5.29 23.21
N GLU A 6 11.72 5.05 24.53
CA GLU A 6 10.47 4.62 25.19
C GLU A 6 9.32 5.56 24.81
N LEU A 7 8.29 5.02 24.17
CA LEU A 7 7.05 5.74 23.93
C LEU A 7 6.33 5.88 25.28
N PRO A 8 5.94 7.10 25.71
CA PRO A 8 5.28 7.26 26.99
C PRO A 8 3.91 6.59 26.98
N VAL A 9 3.46 6.14 28.14
CA VAL A 9 2.09 5.63 28.31
C VAL A 9 1.09 6.71 27.89
N GLY A 10 0.09 6.32 27.09
CA GLY A 10 -0.93 7.22 26.54
C GLY A 10 -0.59 7.79 25.17
N GLU A 11 0.61 7.51 24.63
CA GLU A 11 0.97 7.90 23.27
C GLU A 11 0.08 7.20 22.23
N ARG A 12 -0.37 7.95 21.22
CA ARG A 12 -1.10 7.42 20.07
C ARG A 12 -0.11 6.75 19.13
N VAL A 13 -0.29 5.45 18.86
CA VAL A 13 0.67 4.68 18.07
C VAL A 13 -0.02 3.89 16.95
N ILE A 14 0.75 3.60 15.90
CA ILE A 14 0.41 2.61 14.88
C ILE A 14 1.59 1.66 14.67
N ALA A 15 1.28 0.47 14.20
CA ALA A 15 2.28 -0.55 13.92
C ALA A 15 1.80 -1.49 12.81
N MET A 16 2.75 -2.11 12.11
CA MET A 16 2.48 -3.24 11.25
C MET A 16 2.87 -4.51 12.02
N SER A 17 1.99 -5.51 12.00
CA SER A 17 2.28 -6.86 12.52
C SER A 17 2.41 -7.82 11.36
N HIS A 18 3.53 -8.53 11.25
CA HIS A 18 3.73 -9.54 10.23
C HIS A 18 3.02 -10.85 10.60
N GLN A 19 1.68 -10.84 10.52
CA GLN A 19 0.80 -11.90 11.01
C GLN A 19 1.12 -13.29 10.43
N LEU A 20 1.54 -13.37 9.16
CA LEU A 20 1.88 -14.65 8.52
C LEU A 20 3.11 -15.31 9.16
N GLY A 21 4.09 -14.53 9.61
CA GLY A 21 5.27 -15.07 10.29
C GLY A 21 5.08 -15.26 11.80
N THR A 22 4.17 -14.51 12.44
CA THR A 22 3.94 -14.62 13.89
C THR A 22 2.78 -15.54 14.26
N GLY A 23 1.85 -15.80 13.34
CA GLY A 23 0.59 -16.51 13.60
C GLY A 23 -0.37 -15.76 14.52
N ARG A 24 -0.12 -14.47 14.81
CA ARG A 24 -0.89 -13.66 15.76
C ARG A 24 -1.62 -12.54 15.04
N GLY A 25 -2.95 -12.56 15.12
CA GLY A 25 -3.81 -11.48 14.64
C GLY A 25 -3.80 -10.27 15.58
N THR A 26 -4.22 -9.11 15.08
CA THR A 26 -4.25 -7.84 15.82
C THR A 26 -5.65 -7.29 16.05
N TRP A 27 -6.70 -8.09 15.78
CA TRP A 27 -8.06 -7.74 16.15
C TRP A 27 -8.32 -8.09 17.61
N ALA A 28 -7.79 -7.25 18.51
CA ALA A 28 -7.88 -7.40 19.96
C ALA A 28 -7.74 -6.05 20.65
N ASP A 29 -8.27 -5.95 21.88
CA ASP A 29 -8.16 -4.74 22.71
C ASP A 29 -6.72 -4.45 23.14
N VAL A 30 -5.88 -5.50 23.18
CA VAL A 30 -4.46 -5.42 23.56
C VAL A 30 -3.63 -6.29 22.62
N VAL A 31 -2.53 -5.72 22.12
CA VAL A 31 -1.53 -6.41 21.29
C VAL A 31 -0.13 -6.15 21.83
N VAL A 32 0.76 -7.14 21.68
CA VAL A 32 2.18 -7.03 22.05
C VAL A 32 3.02 -7.14 20.78
N LEU A 33 3.82 -6.12 20.50
CA LEU A 33 4.64 -6.01 19.29
C LEU A 33 6.09 -5.65 19.62
N PRO A 34 7.06 -5.98 18.75
CA PRO A 34 8.43 -5.50 18.88
C PRO A 34 8.46 -3.97 18.86
N VAL A 35 9.25 -3.35 19.73
CA VAL A 35 9.36 -1.88 19.83
C VAL A 35 9.75 -1.23 18.49
N GLY A 36 10.58 -1.91 17.68
CA GLY A 36 11.00 -1.44 16.37
C GLY A 36 9.91 -1.43 15.29
N ALA A 37 8.74 -2.04 15.56
CA ALA A 37 7.59 -2.03 14.66
C ALA A 37 6.56 -0.94 15.01
N VAL A 38 6.71 -0.28 16.17
CA VAL A 38 5.76 0.69 16.70
C VAL A 38 6.25 2.11 16.47
N VAL A 39 5.39 2.96 15.92
CA VAL A 39 5.66 4.39 15.73
C VAL A 39 4.50 5.23 16.26
N ARG A 40 4.74 6.52 16.47
CA ARG A 40 3.66 7.49 16.71
C ARG A 40 2.70 7.50 15.53
N ALA A 41 1.40 7.57 15.83
CA ALA A 41 0.38 7.76 14.81
C ALA A 41 0.48 9.18 14.22
N PRO A 42 0.02 9.40 12.98
CA PRO A 42 -0.14 10.74 12.44
C PRO A 42 -1.10 11.57 13.31
N GLU A 43 -0.83 12.85 13.42
CA GLU A 43 -1.64 13.80 14.17
C GLU A 43 -2.77 14.39 13.32
N SER A 44 -2.57 14.44 11.99
CA SER A 44 -3.50 15.05 11.03
C SER A 44 -4.79 14.26 10.78
N VAL A 45 -4.83 12.97 11.18
CA VAL A 45 -5.95 12.06 10.93
C VAL A 45 -6.37 11.30 12.20
N SER A 46 -7.56 10.70 12.15
CA SER A 46 -8.05 9.83 13.23
C SER A 46 -7.22 8.55 13.35
N LEU A 47 -7.24 7.89 14.52
CA LEU A 47 -6.60 6.58 14.69
C LEU A 47 -7.20 5.50 13.77
N VAL A 48 -8.49 5.60 13.44
CA VAL A 48 -9.16 4.68 12.53
C VAL A 48 -8.60 4.81 11.11
N GLU A 49 -8.43 6.04 10.64
CA GLU A 49 -7.76 6.30 9.35
C GLU A 49 -6.30 5.85 9.41
N ALA A 50 -5.57 6.24 10.44
CA ALA A 50 -4.16 5.86 10.63
C ALA A 50 -3.95 4.34 10.66
N ALA A 51 -4.88 3.57 11.24
CA ALA A 51 -4.82 2.10 11.27
C ALA A 51 -4.89 1.44 9.87
N THR A 52 -5.32 2.18 8.84
CA THR A 52 -5.32 1.70 7.45
C THR A 52 -3.95 1.76 6.78
N LEU A 53 -3.02 2.56 7.34
CA LEU A 53 -1.72 2.85 6.76
C LEU A 53 -0.68 1.72 6.89
N PRO A 54 -0.45 1.06 8.04
CA PRO A 54 0.80 0.33 8.26
C PRO A 54 1.09 -0.76 7.24
N LEU A 55 0.15 -1.69 7.03
CA LEU A 55 0.37 -2.77 6.08
C LEU A 55 0.41 -2.25 4.64
N ALA A 56 -0.59 -1.44 4.24
CA ALA A 56 -0.71 -1.01 2.85
C ALA A 56 0.41 -0.05 2.44
N GLY A 57 0.75 0.89 3.32
CA GLY A 57 1.81 1.86 3.13
C GLY A 57 3.19 1.23 3.12
N LEU A 58 3.53 0.35 4.08
CA LEU A 58 4.83 -0.33 4.05
C LEU A 58 4.96 -1.24 2.82
N THR A 59 3.87 -1.90 2.41
CA THR A 59 3.88 -2.68 1.16
C THR A 59 4.18 -1.78 -0.04
N ALA A 60 3.56 -0.60 -0.10
CA ALA A 60 3.82 0.36 -1.16
C ALA A 60 5.27 0.85 -1.14
N LEU A 61 5.74 1.34 0.01
CA LEU A 61 7.07 1.91 0.18
C LEU A 61 8.17 0.90 -0.18
N GLN A 62 8.13 -0.29 0.42
CA GLN A 62 9.13 -1.33 0.20
C GLN A 62 9.13 -1.84 -1.25
N THR A 63 7.97 -1.86 -1.91
CA THR A 63 7.90 -2.25 -3.32
C THR A 63 8.47 -1.16 -4.23
N LEU A 64 8.16 0.11 -3.97
CA LEU A 64 8.74 1.23 -4.71
C LEU A 64 10.26 1.30 -4.55
N ASP A 65 10.77 0.98 -3.36
CA ASP A 65 12.21 0.96 -3.09
C ASP A 65 12.90 -0.20 -3.82
N TRP A 66 12.27 -1.40 -3.89
CA TRP A 66 12.78 -2.50 -4.71
C TRP A 66 12.73 -2.20 -6.20
N LEU A 67 11.69 -1.51 -6.65
CA LEU A 67 11.59 -1.01 -8.02
C LEU A 67 12.58 0.11 -8.29
N GLU A 68 13.26 0.67 -7.30
CA GLU A 68 14.29 1.70 -7.47
C GLU A 68 13.81 2.89 -8.33
N VAL A 69 12.51 3.23 -8.26
CA VAL A 69 11.93 4.25 -9.15
C VAL A 69 12.40 5.65 -8.79
N GLY A 70 12.89 6.38 -9.78
CA GLY A 70 13.41 7.73 -9.66
C GLY A 70 12.60 8.79 -10.40
N ALA A 71 12.90 10.06 -10.11
CA ALA A 71 12.28 11.17 -10.79
C ALA A 71 12.45 11.08 -12.32
N GLY A 72 11.37 11.31 -13.06
CA GLY A 72 11.34 11.26 -14.53
C GLY A 72 11.10 9.87 -15.14
N GLU A 73 11.29 8.78 -14.38
CA GLU A 73 10.93 7.43 -14.83
C GLU A 73 9.41 7.26 -14.92
N ARG A 74 8.97 6.33 -15.77
CA ARG A 74 7.56 5.96 -15.93
C ARG A 74 7.23 4.71 -15.12
N LEU A 75 6.31 4.85 -14.18
CA LEU A 75 5.77 3.78 -13.37
C LEU A 75 4.31 3.49 -13.75
N LEU A 76 3.99 2.23 -14.01
CA LEU A 76 2.60 1.78 -14.05
C LEU A 76 2.24 1.12 -12.73
N VAL A 77 1.13 1.54 -12.11
CA VAL A 77 0.55 0.86 -10.94
C VAL A 77 -0.75 0.16 -11.36
N ALA A 78 -0.75 -1.17 -11.33
CA ALA A 78 -1.97 -1.97 -11.55
C ALA A 78 -2.68 -2.25 -10.23
N GLY A 79 -3.99 -1.99 -10.19
CA GLY A 79 -4.75 -1.95 -8.94
C GLY A 79 -4.59 -0.61 -8.20
N ALA A 80 -4.26 0.46 -8.92
CA ALA A 80 -3.94 1.79 -8.38
C ALA A 80 -5.04 2.43 -7.52
N ALA A 81 -6.30 2.08 -7.74
CA ALA A 81 -7.39 2.58 -6.90
C ALA A 81 -7.53 1.82 -5.56
N GLY A 82 -6.77 0.74 -5.34
CA GLY A 82 -6.77 -0.06 -4.12
C GLY A 82 -6.02 0.59 -2.96
N ALA A 83 -5.95 -0.12 -1.83
CA ALA A 83 -5.31 0.38 -0.61
C ALA A 83 -3.79 0.53 -0.76
N VAL A 84 -3.11 -0.45 -1.38
CA VAL A 84 -1.67 -0.36 -1.63
C VAL A 84 -1.38 0.55 -2.82
N GLY A 85 -2.02 0.27 -3.96
CA GLY A 85 -1.77 1.00 -5.20
C GLY A 85 -2.01 2.51 -5.05
N GLY A 86 -3.05 2.92 -4.32
CA GLY A 86 -3.36 4.34 -4.13
C GLY A 86 -2.29 5.08 -3.31
N ILE A 87 -1.68 4.41 -2.32
CA ILE A 87 -0.55 4.98 -1.59
C ILE A 87 0.69 5.00 -2.48
N ALA A 88 0.95 3.92 -3.21
CA ALA A 88 2.11 3.81 -4.11
C ALA A 88 2.14 4.92 -5.16
N VAL A 89 1.00 5.23 -5.78
CA VAL A 89 0.89 6.33 -6.75
C VAL A 89 1.25 7.67 -6.10
N GLN A 90 0.66 7.98 -4.94
CA GLN A 90 0.91 9.26 -4.25
C GLN A 90 2.38 9.40 -3.83
N VAL A 91 2.98 8.33 -3.26
CA VAL A 91 4.39 8.33 -2.85
C VAL A 91 5.32 8.47 -4.06
N ALA A 92 5.07 7.73 -5.14
CA ALA A 92 5.90 7.79 -6.35
C ALA A 92 5.79 9.16 -7.05
N ALA A 93 4.58 9.70 -7.18
CA ALA A 93 4.36 11.03 -7.74
C ALA A 93 5.07 12.12 -6.92
N ALA A 94 5.04 12.02 -5.58
CA ALA A 94 5.76 12.93 -4.69
C ALA A 94 7.30 12.84 -4.84
N ARG A 95 7.82 11.71 -5.33
CA ARG A 95 9.23 11.51 -5.69
C ARG A 95 9.58 12.01 -7.11
N GLY A 96 8.61 12.57 -7.84
CA GLY A 96 8.78 13.07 -9.21
C GLY A 96 8.72 11.97 -10.29
N VAL A 97 8.24 10.78 -9.95
CA VAL A 97 8.00 9.69 -10.91
C VAL A 97 6.74 10.02 -11.72
N ARG A 98 6.72 9.71 -13.02
CA ARG A 98 5.50 9.81 -13.84
C ARG A 98 4.69 8.54 -13.69
N VAL A 99 3.52 8.64 -13.07
CA VAL A 99 2.74 7.45 -12.67
C VAL A 99 1.47 7.33 -13.51
N ASP A 100 1.30 6.18 -14.16
CA ASP A 100 0.03 5.79 -14.80
C ASP A 100 -0.67 4.71 -13.97
N ALA A 101 -1.99 4.72 -14.00
CA ALA A 101 -2.84 3.92 -13.12
C ALA A 101 -3.78 3.01 -13.93
N LEU A 102 -3.64 1.70 -13.72
CA LEU A 102 -4.61 0.71 -14.19
C LEU A 102 -5.61 0.40 -13.06
N VAL A 103 -6.89 0.67 -13.33
CA VAL A 103 -8.00 0.54 -12.38
C VAL A 103 -9.07 -0.43 -12.90
N SER A 104 -9.98 -0.83 -12.01
CA SER A 104 -11.00 -1.84 -12.33
C SER A 104 -12.30 -1.26 -12.92
N ARG A 105 -12.53 0.04 -12.73
CA ARG A 105 -13.77 0.73 -13.11
C ARG A 105 -13.45 2.13 -13.60
N GLU A 106 -14.21 2.55 -14.60
CA GLU A 106 -14.17 3.93 -15.08
C GLU A 106 -14.50 4.92 -13.97
N GLY A 107 -13.84 6.09 -14.00
CA GLY A 107 -14.07 7.17 -13.05
C GLY A 107 -13.46 6.97 -11.65
N GLN A 108 -12.75 5.87 -11.38
CA GLN A 108 -12.03 5.72 -10.11
C GLN A 108 -10.95 6.79 -9.97
N GLN A 109 -11.00 7.56 -8.89
CA GLN A 109 -10.03 8.62 -8.63
C GLN A 109 -8.72 8.05 -8.07
N VAL A 110 -7.61 8.45 -8.68
CA VAL A 110 -6.25 8.07 -8.28
C VAL A 110 -5.37 9.33 -8.26
N PRO A 111 -5.35 10.07 -7.14
CA PRO A 111 -4.54 11.28 -7.03
C PRO A 111 -3.06 11.01 -7.32
N GLY A 112 -2.44 11.85 -8.15
CA GLY A 112 -1.03 11.73 -8.54
C GLY A 112 -0.77 10.94 -9.83
N ALA A 113 -1.78 10.27 -10.40
CA ALA A 113 -1.63 9.61 -11.70
C ALA A 113 -1.82 10.58 -12.87
N GLU A 114 -1.02 10.43 -13.93
CA GLU A 114 -1.12 11.19 -15.19
C GLU A 114 -2.21 10.59 -16.11
N LEU A 115 -2.25 9.26 -16.20
CA LEU A 115 -3.31 8.49 -16.86
C LEU A 115 -4.02 7.59 -15.86
N VAL A 116 -5.35 7.53 -15.94
CA VAL A 116 -6.16 6.51 -15.25
C VAL A 116 -6.99 5.78 -16.31
N THR A 117 -6.84 4.45 -16.42
CA THR A 117 -7.52 3.65 -17.44
C THR A 117 -7.95 2.28 -16.92
N THR A 118 -8.96 1.70 -17.56
CA THR A 118 -9.35 0.30 -17.39
C THR A 118 -8.80 -0.62 -18.48
N ASP A 119 -8.24 -0.07 -19.57
CA ASP A 119 -7.73 -0.84 -20.70
C ASP A 119 -6.23 -1.11 -20.59
N PRO A 120 -5.80 -2.36 -20.33
CA PRO A 120 -4.38 -2.69 -20.24
C PRO A 120 -3.65 -2.64 -21.59
N ARG A 121 -4.37 -2.67 -22.73
CA ARG A 121 -3.74 -2.69 -24.08
C ARG A 121 -3.11 -1.36 -24.46
N ALA A 122 -3.53 -0.27 -23.80
CA ALA A 122 -2.95 1.06 -23.99
C ALA A 122 -1.63 1.25 -23.22
N LEU A 123 -1.22 0.26 -22.41
CA LEU A 123 -0.12 0.38 -21.47
C LEU A 123 1.14 -0.26 -22.04
N THR A 124 2.12 0.57 -22.41
CA THR A 124 3.43 0.12 -22.88
C THR A 124 4.52 1.15 -22.59
N GLY A 125 5.76 0.69 -22.50
CA GLY A 125 6.94 1.54 -22.39
C GLY A 125 7.15 2.10 -20.97
N TYR A 126 7.01 1.26 -19.95
CA TYR A 126 7.27 1.62 -18.55
C TYR A 126 8.62 1.10 -18.07
N ASP A 127 9.35 1.94 -17.33
CA ASP A 127 10.60 1.57 -16.66
C ASP A 127 10.35 0.59 -15.49
N ALA A 128 9.20 0.77 -14.84
CA ALA A 128 8.74 -0.07 -13.73
C ALA A 128 7.23 -0.34 -13.79
N VAL A 129 6.84 -1.53 -13.36
CA VAL A 129 5.45 -1.90 -13.10
C VAL A 129 5.31 -2.40 -11.67
N PHE A 130 4.33 -1.85 -10.94
CA PHE A 130 3.88 -2.35 -9.66
C PHE A 130 2.46 -2.95 -9.79
N ASP A 131 2.36 -4.27 -9.72
CA ASP A 131 1.10 -4.99 -9.80
C ASP A 131 0.57 -5.44 -8.44
N THR A 132 -0.46 -4.74 -7.96
CA THR A 132 -1.08 -5.04 -6.66
C THR A 132 -2.25 -6.02 -6.72
N TYR A 133 -2.67 -6.45 -7.91
CA TYR A 133 -3.88 -7.25 -8.09
C TYR A 133 -3.63 -8.59 -8.81
N GLY A 134 -2.59 -8.68 -9.63
CA GLY A 134 -2.33 -9.82 -10.51
C GLY A 134 -2.90 -9.59 -11.90
N ALA A 135 -2.71 -8.38 -12.44
CA ALA A 135 -3.08 -8.05 -13.81
C ALA A 135 -2.12 -8.68 -14.85
N PHE A 136 -0.90 -9.06 -14.43
CA PHE A 136 0.11 -9.70 -15.27
C PHE A 136 0.40 -8.95 -16.58
N VAL A 137 0.51 -7.62 -16.48
CA VAL A 137 0.84 -6.72 -17.61
C VAL A 137 2.35 -6.67 -17.87
N LEU A 138 3.03 -7.82 -17.85
CA LEU A 138 4.50 -7.87 -17.97
C LEU A 138 5.00 -7.30 -19.31
N GLY A 139 4.22 -7.44 -20.39
CA GLY A 139 4.55 -6.89 -21.70
C GLY A 139 4.51 -5.35 -21.79
N ALA A 140 4.10 -4.66 -20.71
CA ALA A 140 4.14 -3.21 -20.63
C ALA A 140 5.54 -2.67 -20.24
N VAL A 141 6.41 -3.53 -19.70
CA VAL A 141 7.74 -3.18 -19.20
C VAL A 141 8.74 -3.11 -20.36
N VAL A 142 9.62 -2.11 -20.35
CA VAL A 142 10.73 -2.02 -21.31
C VAL A 142 11.83 -3.04 -21.02
N GLU A 143 12.67 -3.32 -22.02
CA GLU A 143 13.92 -4.06 -21.82
C GLU A 143 14.79 -3.37 -20.74
N GLY A 144 15.32 -4.15 -19.80
CA GLY A 144 16.06 -3.65 -18.63
C GLY A 144 15.18 -3.10 -17.50
N GLY A 145 13.86 -3.11 -17.67
CA GLY A 145 12.89 -2.62 -16.69
C GLY A 145 12.67 -3.56 -15.51
N ARG A 146 11.74 -3.17 -14.63
CA ARG A 146 11.44 -3.86 -13.37
C ARG A 146 9.95 -4.15 -13.23
N TYR A 147 9.61 -5.33 -12.74
CA TYR A 147 8.24 -5.72 -12.45
C TYR A 147 8.15 -6.28 -11.03
N ALA A 148 7.38 -5.62 -10.17
CA ALA A 148 7.10 -6.12 -8.83
C ALA A 148 5.61 -6.42 -8.69
N SER A 149 5.30 -7.56 -8.07
CA SER A 149 3.95 -7.88 -7.66
C SER A 149 3.87 -8.21 -6.19
N ILE A 150 2.71 -7.93 -5.60
CA ILE A 150 2.35 -8.39 -4.25
C ILE A 150 1.15 -9.36 -4.30
N ALA A 151 0.66 -9.65 -5.49
CA ALA A 151 -0.55 -10.44 -5.72
C ALA A 151 -0.25 -11.95 -5.74
N SER A 152 0.32 -12.48 -4.65
CA SER A 152 0.66 -13.91 -4.55
C SER A 152 -0.53 -14.84 -4.76
N GLN A 153 -1.74 -14.39 -4.43
CA GLN A 153 -2.99 -15.12 -4.70
C GLN A 153 -3.30 -15.33 -6.18
N ALA A 154 -2.76 -14.47 -7.06
CA ALA A 154 -3.00 -14.54 -8.50
C ALA A 154 -2.03 -15.52 -9.20
N GLY A 155 -0.97 -15.96 -8.52
CA GLY A 155 0.02 -16.90 -9.03
C GLY A 155 1.46 -16.39 -8.88
N VAL A 156 2.38 -17.20 -9.40
CA VAL A 156 3.81 -16.84 -9.47
C VAL A 156 4.00 -15.78 -10.56
N VAL A 157 4.77 -14.74 -10.27
CA VAL A 157 5.16 -13.75 -11.27
C VAL A 157 6.03 -14.44 -12.32
N PRO A 158 5.64 -14.45 -13.60
CA PRO A 158 6.45 -15.06 -14.65
C PRO A 158 7.81 -14.37 -14.77
N GLU A 159 8.85 -15.15 -15.04
CA GLU A 159 10.13 -14.59 -15.50
C GLU A 159 9.99 -14.13 -16.95
N VAL A 160 10.57 -12.97 -17.26
CA VAL A 160 10.59 -12.39 -18.60
C VAL A 160 12.02 -11.99 -18.89
N ASP A 161 12.55 -12.47 -20.01
CA ASP A 161 13.90 -12.12 -20.45
C ASP A 161 14.05 -10.60 -20.51
N GLY A 162 15.15 -10.09 -19.96
CA GLY A 162 15.43 -8.66 -19.94
C GLY A 162 14.71 -7.86 -18.85
N VAL A 163 13.80 -8.46 -18.08
CA VAL A 163 13.04 -7.76 -17.01
C VAL A 163 13.38 -8.35 -15.65
N ARG A 164 13.73 -7.50 -14.68
CA ARG A 164 13.87 -7.93 -13.29
C ARG A 164 12.49 -8.10 -12.67
N THR A 165 12.13 -9.32 -12.26
CA THR A 165 10.82 -9.60 -11.64
C THR A 165 10.96 -9.97 -10.16
N ALA A 166 9.97 -9.59 -9.35
CA ALA A 166 9.89 -10.01 -7.95
C ALA A 166 8.45 -10.13 -7.43
N ASN A 167 8.26 -11.04 -6.47
CA ASN A 167 7.12 -11.03 -5.57
C ASN A 167 7.55 -10.43 -4.23
N ILE A 168 6.96 -9.29 -3.85
CA ILE A 168 7.34 -8.57 -2.64
C ILE A 168 6.44 -9.00 -1.48
N GLN A 169 7.08 -9.35 -0.36
CA GLN A 169 6.40 -9.61 0.91
C GLN A 169 6.76 -8.49 1.89
N VAL A 170 5.72 -7.88 2.45
CA VAL A 170 5.89 -6.78 3.41
C VAL A 170 6.47 -7.29 4.73
N ARG A 171 7.40 -6.51 5.25
CA ARG A 171 8.09 -6.76 6.53
C ARG A 171 7.89 -5.57 7.47
N GLU A 172 7.99 -5.84 8.76
CA GLU A 172 7.91 -4.80 9.79
C GLU A 172 9.09 -3.82 9.61
N ASP A 173 8.78 -2.53 9.63
CA ASP A 173 9.76 -1.47 9.44
C ASP A 173 9.26 -0.18 10.07
N GLY A 174 9.64 0.08 11.32
CA GLY A 174 9.27 1.31 12.02
C GLY A 174 9.88 2.56 11.39
N ALA A 175 11.04 2.47 10.74
CA ALA A 175 11.65 3.63 10.09
C ALA A 175 10.83 4.04 8.85
N GLY A 176 10.53 3.08 7.98
CA GLY A 176 9.66 3.29 6.82
C GLY A 176 8.24 3.69 7.21
N LEU A 177 7.69 3.13 8.30
CA LEU A 177 6.38 3.53 8.80
C LEU A 177 6.39 4.98 9.34
N GLY A 178 7.48 5.39 9.99
CA GLY A 178 7.68 6.78 10.40
C GLY A 178 7.76 7.76 9.23
N GLU A 179 8.37 7.38 8.11
CA GLU A 179 8.34 8.16 6.87
C GLU A 179 6.91 8.33 6.35
N LEU A 180 6.15 7.25 6.30
CA LEU A 180 4.76 7.27 5.85
C LEU A 180 3.87 8.12 6.75
N VAL A 181 4.09 8.10 8.07
CA VAL A 181 3.40 8.99 9.02
C VAL A 181 3.63 10.45 8.64
N ARG A 182 4.88 10.84 8.41
CA ARG A 182 5.20 12.20 7.97
C ARG A 182 4.51 12.57 6.65
N LEU A 183 4.49 11.66 5.68
CA LEU A 183 3.81 11.90 4.39
C LEU A 183 2.29 12.10 4.55
N VAL A 184 1.66 11.45 5.54
CA VAL A 184 0.24 11.67 5.88
C VAL A 184 0.05 13.02 6.58
N ASP A 185 0.91 13.37 7.55
CA ASP A 185 0.84 14.66 8.25
C ASP A 185 1.08 15.85 7.31
N ASP A 186 1.99 15.70 6.33
CA ASP A 186 2.28 16.69 5.30
C ASP A 186 1.18 16.75 4.20
N GLY A 187 0.15 15.89 4.27
CA GLY A 187 -0.94 15.84 3.30
C GLY A 187 -0.57 15.26 1.94
N VAL A 188 0.61 14.64 1.81
CA VAL A 188 1.09 13.99 0.58
C VAL A 188 0.34 12.68 0.33
N VAL A 189 0.07 11.92 1.40
CA VAL A 189 -0.66 10.65 1.33
C VAL A 189 -2.01 10.79 2.01
N GLY A 190 -3.07 10.72 1.21
CA GLY A 190 -4.44 10.60 1.71
C GLY A 190 -4.81 9.15 2.05
N LEU A 191 -5.43 8.95 3.22
CA LEU A 191 -5.98 7.68 3.67
C LEU A 191 -7.48 7.60 3.39
N ARG A 192 -7.99 6.40 3.12
CA ARG A 192 -9.40 6.17 2.79
C ARG A 192 -9.98 5.03 3.61
N VAL A 193 -10.96 5.36 4.44
CA VAL A 193 -11.80 4.39 5.14
C VAL A 193 -13.13 4.32 4.41
N ASP A 194 -13.53 3.11 4.02
CA ASP A 194 -14.85 2.88 3.41
C ASP A 194 -15.93 2.76 4.49
N SER A 195 -15.63 2.01 5.54
CA SER A 195 -16.59 1.68 6.60
C SER A 195 -15.85 1.24 7.86
N THR A 196 -16.51 1.42 8.99
CA THR A 196 -16.00 1.09 10.33
C THR A 196 -17.00 0.20 11.06
N PHE A 197 -16.53 -0.88 11.65
CA PHE A 197 -17.36 -1.81 12.41
C PHE A 197 -16.75 -2.09 13.77
N ALA A 198 -17.58 -2.20 14.81
CA ALA A 198 -17.11 -2.74 16.08
C ALA A 198 -16.75 -4.22 15.93
N ILE A 199 -15.83 -4.74 16.75
CA ILE A 199 -15.43 -6.16 16.67
C ILE A 199 -16.61 -7.13 16.78
N ARG A 200 -17.65 -6.79 17.56
CA ARG A 200 -18.89 -7.58 17.66
C ARG A 200 -19.65 -7.72 16.33
N ASP A 201 -19.43 -6.80 15.40
CA ASP A 201 -20.07 -6.73 14.09
C ASP A 201 -19.16 -7.29 12.97
N VAL A 202 -18.17 -8.13 13.33
CA VAL A 202 -17.19 -8.71 12.40
C VAL A 202 -17.80 -9.42 11.20
N ARG A 203 -18.99 -10.02 11.34
CA ARG A 203 -19.71 -10.63 10.22
C ARG A 203 -20.10 -9.56 9.19
N ALA A 204 -20.73 -8.47 9.63
CA ALA A 204 -21.14 -7.38 8.76
C ALA A 204 -19.93 -6.71 8.08
N ALA A 205 -18.80 -6.63 8.78
CA ALA A 205 -17.54 -6.15 8.21
C ALA A 205 -17.06 -7.03 7.04
N HIS A 206 -17.09 -8.35 7.19
CA HIS A 206 -16.74 -9.29 6.11
C HIS A 206 -17.76 -9.26 4.97
N ASP A 207 -19.05 -9.17 5.28
CA ASP A 207 -20.10 -9.05 4.26
C ASP A 207 -19.90 -7.78 3.43
N ARG A 208 -19.57 -6.64 4.06
CA ARG A 208 -19.23 -5.40 3.36
C ARG A 208 -17.95 -5.54 2.53
N PHE A 209 -16.92 -6.19 3.06
CA PHE A 209 -15.67 -6.43 2.35
C PHE A 209 -15.86 -7.33 1.12
N GLY A 210 -16.75 -8.31 1.18
CA GLY A 210 -17.09 -9.20 0.06
C GLY A 210 -17.89 -8.53 -1.05
N GLN A 211 -18.45 -7.34 -0.80
CA GLN A 211 -19.17 -6.57 -1.82
C GLN A 211 -18.21 -5.78 -2.72
N ARG A 212 -18.63 -5.56 -3.96
CA ARG A 212 -17.91 -4.68 -4.89
C ARG A 212 -18.04 -3.22 -4.48
N GLY A 213 -17.22 -2.36 -5.09
CA GLY A 213 -17.37 -0.91 -4.94
C GLY A 213 -16.85 -0.34 -3.62
N LEU A 214 -15.89 -1.01 -2.97
CA LEU A 214 -15.17 -0.40 -1.84
C LEU A 214 -14.45 0.87 -2.32
N SER A 215 -14.59 1.93 -1.52
CA SER A 215 -13.94 3.23 -1.75
C SER A 215 -12.67 3.43 -0.90
N GLY A 216 -12.38 2.47 -0.02
CA GLY A 216 -11.30 2.49 0.96
C GLY A 216 -11.23 1.19 1.74
N LYS A 217 -10.55 1.20 2.88
CA LYS A 217 -10.41 0.04 3.78
C LYS A 217 -11.65 -0.11 4.68
N VAL A 218 -12.06 -1.36 4.93
CA VAL A 218 -12.98 -1.69 6.02
C VAL A 218 -12.16 -1.79 7.30
N ALA A 219 -12.48 -0.98 8.31
CA ALA A 219 -11.74 -0.90 9.57
C ALA A 219 -12.55 -1.51 10.73
N MET A 220 -11.84 -2.16 11.64
CA MET A 220 -12.40 -2.68 12.89
C MET A 220 -12.06 -1.74 14.05
N VAL A 221 -13.02 -1.50 14.94
CA VAL A 221 -12.82 -0.72 16.18
C VAL A 221 -13.11 -1.57 17.41
N PHE A 222 -12.40 -1.24 18.50
CA PHE A 222 -12.34 -1.97 19.76
C PHE A 222 -12.65 -1.00 20.90
#